data_AF-A0A1H9TTR0-F1
#
_entry.id   AF-A0A1H9TTR0-F1
#
_cell.length_a   1.000
_cell.length_b   1.000
_cell.length_c   1.000
_cell.angle_alpha   90.00
_cell.angle_beta   90.00
_cell.angle_gamma   90.00
#
_symmetry.space_group_name_H-M   'P 1'
#
loop_
_entity.id
_entity.type
_entity.pdbx_description
1 polymer ?
#
loop_
_entity_poly.entity_id
_entity_poly.type
_entity_poly.pdbx_seq_one_letter_code
_entity_poly.pdbx_strand_id
1 'polypeptide(L)'
;FKRLKQNFQLHNFLGDNQNAIKIQIWCTLIADLLIKLVKDKADKNRKSKWSFSNVAGLIRQHLGTYIDLVIFLTNPEKALIGYKEYRPQYQMTLFKT
;
A
#
# COMPACT_ATOMS: atom_id res chain seq x y z
N PHE A 1 -15.91 8.45 9.17
CA PHE A 1 -16.63 9.27 8.18
C PHE A 1 -15.86 10.51 7.71
N LYS A 2 -15.51 11.49 8.57
CA LYS A 2 -14.80 12.73 8.14
C LYS A 2 -13.51 12.47 7.36
N ARG A 3 -12.66 11.55 7.86
CA ARG A 3 -11.40 11.13 7.21
C ARG A 3 -11.62 10.45 5.86
N LEU A 4 -12.68 9.65 5.75
CA LEU A 4 -13.01 8.89 4.55
C LEU A 4 -13.52 9.84 3.44
N LYS A 5 -14.34 10.83 3.79
CA LYS A 5 -14.75 11.92 2.88
C LYS A 5 -13.61 12.81 2.41
N GLN A 6 -12.57 13.00 3.22
CA GLN A 6 -11.42 13.85 2.87
C GLN A 6 -10.36 13.11 2.06
N ASN A 7 -10.12 11.83 2.35
CA ASN A 7 -9.08 11.05 1.69
C ASN A 7 -9.53 10.40 0.38
N PHE A 8 -10.83 10.16 0.22
CA PHE A 8 -11.39 9.59 -1.01
C PHE A 8 -12.13 10.67 -1.78
N GLN A 9 -11.76 10.84 -3.05
CA GLN A 9 -12.48 11.72 -3.98
C GLN A 9 -13.86 11.11 -4.29
N LEU A 10 -14.80 11.21 -3.36
CA LEU A 10 -16.20 10.81 -3.54
C LEU A 10 -16.95 11.71 -4.55
N HIS A 11 -16.24 12.60 -5.25
CA HIS A 11 -16.79 13.44 -6.32
C HIS A 11 -16.43 12.91 -7.71
N ASN A 12 -15.31 12.18 -7.85
CA ASN A 12 -14.85 11.61 -9.10
C ASN A 12 -15.07 10.09 -9.07
N PHE A 13 -16.32 9.67 -9.25
CA PHE A 13 -16.60 8.25 -9.47
C PHE A 13 -16.16 7.87 -10.88
N LEU A 14 -15.38 6.79 -11.01
CA LEU A 14 -14.96 6.27 -12.31
C LEU A 14 -16.13 5.70 -13.13
N GLY A 15 -17.28 5.46 -12.48
CA GLY A 15 -18.54 5.09 -13.11
C GLY A 15 -19.72 5.77 -12.42
N ASP A 16 -20.62 6.29 -13.23
CA ASP A 16 -21.84 7.02 -12.89
C ASP A 16 -23.06 6.11 -12.60
N ASN A 17 -22.92 4.80 -12.79
CA ASN A 17 -23.94 3.82 -12.40
C ASN A 17 -24.04 3.69 -10.87
N GLN A 18 -25.27 3.59 -10.33
CA GLN A 18 -25.55 3.32 -8.92
C GLN A 18 -24.77 2.11 -8.37
N ASN A 19 -24.62 1.05 -9.17
CA ASN A 19 -23.84 -0.13 -8.76
C ASN A 19 -22.34 0.17 -8.67
N ALA A 20 -21.80 0.97 -9.60
CA ALA A 20 -20.40 1.39 -9.58
C ALA A 20 -20.11 2.26 -8.34
N ILE A 21 -21.01 3.17 -8.00
CA ILE A 21 -20.92 4.00 -6.78
C ILE A 21 -20.94 3.12 -5.53
N LYS A 22 -21.85 2.14 -5.44
CA LYS A 22 -21.92 1.20 -4.31
C LYS A 22 -20.60 0.42 -4.15
N ILE A 23 -20.08 -0.13 -5.25
CA ILE A 23 -18.80 -0.87 -5.25
C ILE A 23 -17.66 0.03 -4.80
N GLN A 24 -17.58 1.26 -5.33
CA GLN A 24 -16.52 2.21 -4.95
C GLN A 24 -16.56 2.55 -3.46
N ILE A 25 -17.73 2.69 -2.86
CA ILE A 25 -17.90 2.90 -1.42
C ILE A 25 -17.41 1.66 -0.64
N TRP A 26 -17.81 0.46 -1.05
CA TRP A 26 -17.36 -0.79 -0.40
C TRP A 26 -15.84 -0.96 -0.49
N CYS A 27 -15.24 -0.77 -1.66
CA CYS A 27 -13.79 -0.81 -1.85
C CYS A 27 -13.07 0.23 -0.98
N THR A 28 -13.61 1.45 -0.90
CA THR A 28 -13.08 2.52 -0.06
C THR A 28 -13.09 2.14 1.43
N LEU A 29 -14.17 1.52 1.91
CA LEU A 29 -14.30 1.07 3.29
C LEU A 29 -13.31 -0.07 3.61
N ILE A 30 -13.15 -1.02 2.68
CA ILE A 30 -12.17 -2.11 2.83
C ILE A 30 -10.75 -1.55 2.88
N ALA A 31 -10.40 -0.61 1.99
CA ALA A 31 -9.09 0.03 2.00
C ALA A 31 -8.82 0.80 3.30
N ASP A 32 -9.78 1.59 3.81
CA ASP A 32 -9.65 2.30 5.09
C ASP A 32 -9.44 1.34 6.27
N LEU A 33 -10.12 0.18 6.26
CA LEU A 33 -9.94 -0.87 7.26
C LEU A 33 -8.54 -1.48 7.19
N LEU A 34 -8.06 -1.83 6.00
CA LEU A 34 -6.72 -2.40 5.79
C LEU A 34 -5.62 -1.43 6.27
N ILE A 35 -5.72 -0.15 5.90
CA ILE A 35 -4.75 0.88 6.34
C ILE A 35 -4.75 1.00 7.88
N LYS A 36 -5.92 0.96 8.53
CA LYS A 36 -6.00 0.98 10.00
C LYS A 36 -5.36 -0.25 10.63
N LEU A 37 -5.58 -1.44 10.09
CA LEU A 37 -4.98 -2.68 10.61
C LEU A 37 -3.46 -2.64 10.50
N VAL A 38 -2.94 -2.21 9.35
CA VAL A 38 -1.50 -2.02 9.14
C VAL A 38 -0.94 -1.00 10.12
N LYS A 39 -1.61 0.15 10.28
CA LYS A 39 -1.22 1.18 11.25
C LYS A 39 -1.22 0.64 12.68
N ASP A 40 -2.25 -0.08 13.10
CA ASP A 40 -2.33 -0.67 14.45
C ASP A 40 -1.20 -1.68 14.70
N LYS A 41 -0.88 -2.51 13.71
CA LYS A 41 0.28 -3.41 13.77
C LYS A 41 1.60 -2.62 13.85
N ALA A 42 1.75 -1.56 13.08
CA ALA A 42 2.96 -0.73 13.11
C ALA A 42 3.12 0.00 14.46
N ASP A 43 2.04 0.58 14.97
CA ASP A 43 2.01 1.29 16.26
C ASP A 43 2.24 0.33 17.45
N LYS A 44 1.86 -0.95 17.34
CA LYS A 44 2.18 -1.96 18.36
C LYS A 44 3.66 -2.34 18.40
N ASN A 45 4.29 -2.44 17.23
CA ASN A 45 5.70 -2.85 17.12
C ASN A 45 6.68 -1.70 17.38
N ARG A 46 6.21 -0.44 17.47
CA ARG A 46 7.06 0.75 17.56
C ARG A 46 6.57 1.69 18.66
N LYS A 47 7.49 2.31 19.41
CA LYS A 47 7.13 3.26 20.48
C LYS A 47 6.47 4.56 19.99
N SER A 48 6.59 4.89 18.70
CA SER A 48 6.09 6.15 18.12
C SER A 48 4.95 5.90 17.14
N LYS A 49 3.86 6.67 17.30
CA LYS A 49 2.64 6.53 16.49
C LYS A 49 2.83 7.12 15.10
N TRP A 50 2.56 6.34 14.07
CA TRP A 50 2.58 6.85 12.70
C TRP A 50 1.31 7.66 12.38
N SER A 51 1.48 8.75 11.61
CA SER A 51 0.33 9.47 11.03
C SER A 51 -0.34 8.62 9.95
N PHE A 52 -1.67 8.66 9.89
CA PHE A 52 -2.46 7.92 8.90
C PHE A 52 -2.04 8.27 7.46
N SER A 53 -1.85 9.56 7.17
CA SER A 53 -1.48 10.02 5.83
C SER A 53 -0.11 9.49 5.39
N ASN A 54 0.84 9.37 6.33
CA ASN A 54 2.15 8.78 6.05
C ASN A 54 2.04 7.30 5.72
N VAL A 55 1.30 6.52 6.53
CA VAL A 55 1.10 5.08 6.28
C VAL A 55 0.39 4.87 4.94
N ALA A 56 -0.66 5.64 4.66
CA ALA A 56 -1.38 5.57 3.38
C ALA A 56 -0.48 5.94 2.19
N GLY A 57 0.38 6.95 2.33
CA GLY A 57 1.37 7.31 1.31
C GLY A 57 2.40 6.21 1.04
N LEU A 58 2.92 5.58 2.10
CA LEU A 58 3.87 4.46 1.97
C LEU A 58 3.21 3.22 1.35
N ILE A 59 1.99 2.88 1.76
CA ILE A 59 1.19 1.82 1.12
C ILE A 59 1.04 2.10 -0.38
N ARG A 60 0.71 3.35 -0.74
CA ARG A 60 0.55 3.74 -2.15
C ARG A 60 1.87 3.61 -2.93
N GLN A 61 2.99 4.02 -2.35
CA GLN A 61 4.30 3.95 -3.01
C GLN A 61 4.80 2.50 -3.16
N HIS A 62 4.51 1.63 -2.18
CA HIS A 62 4.94 0.23 -2.18
C HIS A 62 3.90 -0.75 -2.76
N LEU A 63 2.75 -0.27 -3.23
CA LEU A 63 1.69 -1.14 -3.77
C LEU A 63 2.17 -1.98 -4.96
N GLY A 64 3.09 -1.45 -5.76
CA GLY A 64 3.69 -2.12 -6.92
C GLY A 64 4.93 -2.94 -6.60
N THR A 65 5.35 -3.03 -5.33
CA THR A 65 6.57 -3.74 -4.92
C THR A 65 6.21 -4.90 -4.00
N TYR A 66 6.88 -6.04 -4.19
CA TYR A 66 6.77 -7.20 -3.29
C TYR A 66 7.60 -6.96 -2.01
N ILE A 67 7.14 -6.03 -1.16
CA ILE A 67 7.77 -5.74 0.14
C ILE A 67 6.79 -6.08 1.26
N ASP A 68 7.31 -6.72 2.32
CA ASP A 68 6.55 -6.90 3.55
C ASP A 68 6.43 -5.55 4.28
N LEU A 69 5.21 -5.01 4.21
CA LEU A 69 4.89 -3.69 4.69
C LEU A 69 5.00 -3.56 6.23
N VAL A 70 4.76 -4.64 6.98
CA VAL A 70 4.82 -4.62 8.46
C VAL A 70 6.27 -4.50 8.92
N ILE A 71 7.16 -5.25 8.28
CA ILE A 71 8.61 -5.18 8.52
C ILE A 71 9.13 -3.80 8.15
N PHE A 72 8.72 -3.29 6.99
CA PHE A 72 9.10 -1.96 6.50
C PHE A 72 8.66 -0.83 7.44
N LEU A 73 7.41 -0.86 7.94
CA LEU A 73 6.91 0.16 8.87
C LEU A 73 7.55 0.09 10.26
N THR A 74 8.02 -1.08 10.66
CA THR A 74 8.73 -1.28 11.94
C THR A 74 10.17 -0.76 11.83
N ASN A 75 10.84 -1.03 10.71
CA ASN A 75 12.23 -0.65 10.51
C ASN A 75 12.53 -0.38 9.01
N PRO A 76 12.35 0.86 8.53
CA PRO A 76 12.47 1.18 7.10
C PRO A 76 13.89 0.96 6.57
N GLU A 77 14.91 1.19 7.40
CA GLU A 77 16.31 0.97 7.03
C GLU A 77 16.64 -0.51 6.84
N LYS A 78 16.08 -1.40 7.67
CA LYS A 78 16.37 -2.84 7.63
C LYS A 78 15.69 -3.56 6.47
N ALA A 79 14.52 -3.06 6.03
CA ALA A 79 13.81 -3.60 4.87
C ALA A 79 14.59 -3.40 3.55
N LEU A 80 15.46 -2.39 3.47
CA LEU A 80 16.29 -2.12 2.30
C LEU A 80 17.61 -2.92 2.31
N ILE A 81 18.10 -3.32 3.49
CA ILE A 81 19.39 -4.04 3.65
C ILE A 81 19.38 -5.45 3.03
N GLY A 82 18.20 -6.01 2.75
CA GLY A 82 18.04 -7.33 2.11
C GLY A 82 17.36 -7.33 0.74
N TYR A 83 17.02 -6.15 0.19
CA TYR A 83 16.33 -6.06 -1.10
C TYR A 83 17.31 -6.42 -2.23
N LYS A 84 17.37 -7.71 -2.58
CA LYS A 84 17.97 -8.14 -3.83
C LYS A 84 16.97 -7.83 -4.93
N GLU A 85 17.30 -6.87 -5.81
CA GLU A 85 16.59 -6.74 -7.08
C GLU A 85 16.49 -8.13 -7.71
N TYR A 86 15.28 -8.56 -8.05
CA TYR A 86 15.09 -9.73 -8.88
C TYR A 86 15.73 -9.41 -10.25
N ARG A 87 16.96 -9.87 -10.45
CA ARG A 87 17.60 -9.87 -11.76
C ARG A 87 17.16 -11.14 -12.47
N PRO A 88 16.23 -11.09 -13.43
CA PRO A 88 16.00 -12.25 -14.27
C PRO A 88 17.36 -12.62 -14.90
N GLN A 89 17.79 -13.86 -14.70
CA GLN A 89 18.94 -14.39 -15.43
C GLN A 89 18.51 -14.50 -16.89
N TYR A 90 18.70 -13.43 -17.67
CA TYR A 90 18.62 -13.53 -19.12
C TYR A 90 19.64 -14.58 -19.53
N GLN A 91 19.17 -15.74 -20.00
CA GLN A 91 20.01 -16.73 -20.67
C GLN A 91 20.56 -16.07 -21.94
N MET A 92 21.70 -15.39 -21.80
CA MET A 92 22.48 -14.82 -22.91
C MET A 92 23.04 -15.91 -23.84
N THR A 93 22.76 -17.19 -23.56
CA THR A 93 23.21 -18.35 -24.33
C THR A 93 22.29 -18.69 -25.50
N LEU A 94 21.11 -18.07 -25.62
CA LEU A 94 20.14 -18.47 -26.66
C LEU A 94 20.55 -18.04 -28.08
N PHE A 95 21.43 -17.04 -28.21
CA PHE A 95 21.99 -16.62 -29.50
C PHE A 95 23.51 -16.57 -29.40
N LYS A 96 24.15 -17.72 -29.60
CA LYS A 96 25.59 -17.77 -29.91
C LYS A 96 25.73 -17.50 -31.41
N THR A 97 26.38 -16.40 -31.78
CA THR A 97 26.72 -16.05 -33.18
C THR A 97 27.74 -17.03 -33.74
#